data_AF-A0AAN0LTP4-F1
#
_entry.id   AF-A0AAN0LTP4-F1
#
_cell.length_a   1.000
_cell.length_b   1.000
_cell.length_c   1.000
_cell.angle_alpha   90.00
_cell.angle_beta   90.00
_cell.angle_gamma   90.00
#
_symmetry.space_group_name_H-M   'P 1'
#
loop_
_entity.id
_entity.type
_entity.pdbx_description
1 polymer ?
#
loop_
_entity_poly.entity_id
_entity_poly.type
_entity_poly.pdbx_seq_one_letter_code
_entity_poly.pdbx_strand_id
1 'polypeptide(L)'
;MVEPRIIREELVARRENLLIGAGCTSSEVFEVAMNKSQEALDKTIDFYDYIEIMPLDYYGPQIYMGQIENKERLEAILNRIIETATRLNKPIIAVGNAHYNHPKEKVIRDVYIHSQGIGGSRHPLFMFNEQKRMNFVAPDMHFKSTDEMLAAFAWLGDQKAYDFVIKNPVKLLESIDDVAPKKGESFTPKLDNSDKLLEDIVYENAHRIYGEQLPRSRKFTYRT
;
A
#
# COMPACT_ATOMS: atom_id res chain seq x y z
N MET A 1 3.20 20.35 0.70
CA MET A 1 3.67 19.04 1.19
C MET A 1 4.30 18.32 0.01
N VAL A 2 5.52 17.81 0.13
CA VAL A 2 6.16 17.08 -0.97
C VAL A 2 5.90 15.61 -0.73
N GLU A 3 4.95 15.05 -1.47
CA GLU A 3 4.72 13.61 -1.49
C GLU A 3 5.81 12.96 -2.35
N PRO A 4 6.42 11.84 -1.90
CA PRO A 4 7.29 11.03 -2.74
C PRO A 4 6.55 10.61 -4.01
N ARG A 5 7.15 10.88 -5.17
CA ARG A 5 6.55 10.61 -6.48
C ARG A 5 7.58 9.93 -7.39
N ILE A 6 7.10 9.04 -8.24
CA ILE A 6 7.89 8.36 -9.27
C ILE A 6 7.32 8.80 -10.63
N ILE A 7 8.19 9.27 -11.52
CA ILE A 7 7.80 9.60 -12.90
C ILE A 7 7.59 8.32 -13.69
N ARG A 8 6.65 8.32 -14.66
CA ARG A 8 6.28 7.12 -15.40
C ARG A 8 7.48 6.54 -16.15
N GLU A 9 8.33 7.39 -16.70
CA GLU A 9 9.53 7.00 -17.43
C GLU A 9 10.49 6.18 -16.54
N GLU A 10 10.68 6.60 -15.29
CA GLU A 10 11.52 5.90 -14.31
C GLU A 10 10.89 4.57 -13.89
N LEU A 11 9.56 4.54 -13.72
CA LEU A 11 8.84 3.30 -13.44
C LEU A 11 8.99 2.29 -14.58
N VAL A 12 8.85 2.74 -15.83
CA VAL A 12 9.02 1.90 -17.02
C VAL A 12 10.45 1.38 -17.13
N ALA A 13 11.44 2.24 -16.87
CA ALA A 13 12.85 1.85 -16.89
C ALA A 13 13.21 0.77 -15.84
N ARG A 14 12.40 0.63 -14.78
CA ARG A 14 12.60 -0.33 -13.68
C ARG A 14 11.47 -1.36 -13.54
N ARG A 15 10.66 -1.56 -14.58
CA ARG A 15 9.45 -2.40 -14.51
C ARG A 15 9.75 -3.90 -14.39
N GLU A 16 10.98 -4.32 -14.69
CA GLU A 16 11.36 -5.74 -14.62
C GLU A 16 10.99 -6.35 -13.25
N ASN A 17 10.28 -7.48 -13.26
CA ASN A 17 9.77 -8.19 -12.07
C ASN A 17 8.75 -7.40 -11.22
N LEU A 18 8.10 -6.37 -11.78
CA LEU A 18 7.01 -5.63 -11.14
C LEU A 18 5.69 -5.83 -11.88
N LEU A 19 4.64 -6.17 -11.13
CA LEU A 19 3.25 -6.08 -11.59
C LEU A 19 2.67 -4.74 -11.16
N ILE A 20 2.16 -3.96 -12.12
CA ILE A 20 1.62 -2.62 -11.90
C ILE A 20 0.10 -2.66 -11.99
N GLY A 21 -0.55 -2.50 -10.83
CA GLY A 21 -1.99 -2.36 -10.70
C GLY A 21 -2.50 -0.93 -10.93
N ALA A 22 -3.74 -0.81 -11.40
CA ALA A 22 -4.38 0.49 -11.63
C ALA A 22 -4.58 1.34 -10.37
N GLY A 23 -4.66 0.72 -9.18
CA GLY A 23 -4.90 1.42 -7.92
C GLY A 23 -6.35 1.85 -7.67
N CYS A 24 -6.54 2.82 -6.77
CA CYS A 24 -7.82 3.12 -6.13
C CYS A 24 -8.60 4.29 -6.77
N THR A 25 -9.47 4.95 -6.01
CA THR A 25 -10.23 6.14 -6.40
C THR A 25 -9.38 7.32 -6.86
N SER A 26 -8.11 7.37 -6.43
CA SER A 26 -7.16 8.42 -6.79
C SER A 26 -6.27 8.04 -7.99
N SER A 27 -6.58 6.92 -8.65
CA SER A 27 -5.85 6.45 -9.82
C SER A 27 -6.15 7.26 -11.08
N GLU A 28 -5.21 7.24 -12.01
CA GLU A 28 -5.41 7.77 -13.35
C GLU A 28 -6.55 7.04 -14.09
N VAL A 29 -6.66 5.70 -13.93
CA VAL A 29 -7.75 4.91 -14.55
C VAL A 29 -9.11 5.43 -14.11
N PHE A 30 -9.31 5.66 -12.80
CA PHE A 30 -10.59 6.13 -12.28
C PHE A 30 -10.91 7.55 -12.78
N GLU A 31 -9.92 8.45 -12.74
CA GLU A 31 -10.07 9.83 -13.22
C GLU A 31 -10.38 9.89 -14.73
N VAL A 32 -9.70 9.10 -15.55
CA VAL A 32 -9.93 9.01 -17.00
C VAL A 32 -11.29 8.39 -17.30
N ALA A 33 -11.71 7.37 -16.54
CA ALA A 33 -13.04 6.77 -16.67
C ALA A 33 -14.17 7.73 -16.28
N MET A 34 -13.90 8.69 -15.38
CA MET A 34 -14.87 9.70 -14.99
C MET A 34 -14.98 10.82 -16.02
N ASN A 35 -13.85 11.30 -16.55
CA ASN A 35 -13.76 12.61 -17.21
C ASN A 35 -13.28 12.61 -18.67
N LYS A 36 -12.81 11.48 -19.21
CA LYS A 36 -12.14 11.43 -20.53
C LYS A 36 -12.81 10.45 -21.49
N SER A 37 -12.42 10.53 -22.76
CA SER A 37 -12.94 9.69 -23.86
C SER A 37 -12.61 8.20 -23.69
N GLN A 38 -13.32 7.35 -24.43
CA GLN A 38 -13.04 5.91 -24.43
C GLN A 38 -11.64 5.58 -24.94
N GLU A 39 -11.17 6.27 -25.98
CA GLU A 39 -9.80 6.09 -26.49
C GLU A 39 -8.73 6.41 -25.43
N ALA A 40 -8.96 7.45 -24.62
CA ALA A 40 -8.05 7.77 -23.51
C ALA A 40 -8.04 6.65 -22.47
N LEU A 41 -9.23 6.14 -22.10
CA LEU A 41 -9.35 5.04 -21.14
C LEU A 41 -8.67 3.76 -21.62
N ASP A 42 -8.80 3.43 -22.90
CA ASP A 42 -8.14 2.27 -23.51
C ASP A 42 -6.62 2.37 -23.36
N LYS A 43 -6.04 3.51 -23.73
CA LYS A 43 -4.59 3.76 -23.59
C LYS A 43 -4.14 3.73 -22.14
N THR A 44 -4.94 4.27 -21.22
CA THR A 44 -4.63 4.27 -19.79
C THR A 44 -4.64 2.86 -19.22
N ILE A 45 -5.68 2.06 -19.49
CA ILE A 45 -5.79 0.68 -18.99
C ILE A 45 -4.71 -0.24 -19.61
N ASP A 46 -4.33 0.00 -20.86
CA ASP A 46 -3.32 -0.81 -21.54
C ASP A 46 -1.95 -0.82 -20.83
N PHE A 47 -1.61 0.27 -20.13
CA PHE A 47 -0.36 0.38 -19.36
C PHE A 47 -0.27 -0.58 -18.15
N TYR A 48 -1.40 -0.99 -17.58
CA TYR A 48 -1.44 -1.76 -16.34
C TYR A 48 -1.45 -3.27 -16.62
N ASP A 49 -0.87 -4.03 -15.70
CA ASP A 49 -0.85 -5.50 -15.79
C ASP A 49 -2.17 -6.10 -15.31
N TYR A 50 -2.81 -5.44 -14.34
CA TYR A 50 -4.12 -5.80 -13.83
C TYR A 50 -4.87 -4.56 -13.34
N ILE A 51 -6.20 -4.68 -13.27
CA ILE A 51 -7.10 -3.61 -12.85
C ILE A 51 -7.69 -3.95 -11.48
N GLU A 52 -7.72 -2.96 -10.61
CA GLU A 52 -8.27 -3.07 -9.27
C GLU A 52 -9.66 -2.43 -9.22
N ILE A 53 -10.60 -3.12 -8.59
CA ILE A 53 -11.90 -2.57 -8.19
C ILE A 53 -12.11 -2.77 -6.70
N MET A 54 -12.81 -1.85 -6.05
CA MET A 54 -13.04 -1.87 -4.60
C MET A 54 -14.54 -2.03 -4.29
N PRO A 55 -14.89 -2.42 -3.06
CA PRO A 55 -16.25 -2.30 -2.55
C PRO A 55 -16.88 -0.92 -2.81
N LEU A 56 -18.18 -0.87 -3.16
CA LEU A 56 -18.86 0.38 -3.53
C LEU A 56 -18.82 1.44 -2.42
N ASP A 57 -18.89 1.03 -1.15
CA ASP A 57 -18.85 1.92 0.01
C ASP A 57 -17.53 2.70 0.11
N TYR A 58 -16.44 2.19 -0.47
CA TYR A 58 -15.13 2.85 -0.44
C TYR A 58 -15.11 4.12 -1.30
N TYR A 59 -16.02 4.23 -2.27
CA TYR A 59 -16.18 5.41 -3.13
C TYR A 59 -17.17 6.42 -2.53
N GLY A 60 -17.78 6.11 -1.38
CA GLY A 60 -18.70 7.00 -0.66
C GLY A 60 -18.15 8.41 -0.40
N PRO A 61 -16.86 8.59 -0.05
CA PRO A 61 -16.28 9.92 0.14
C PRO A 61 -16.35 10.80 -1.12
N GLN A 62 -16.13 10.24 -2.31
CA GLN A 62 -16.19 10.98 -3.57
C GLN A 62 -17.60 11.49 -3.83
N ILE A 63 -18.63 10.68 -3.54
CA ILE A 63 -20.03 11.11 -3.62
C ILE A 63 -20.32 12.21 -2.58
N TYR A 64 -19.90 12.00 -1.34
CA TYR A 64 -20.12 12.95 -0.24
C TYR A 64 -19.44 14.31 -0.47
N MET A 65 -18.27 14.30 -1.11
CA MET A 65 -17.55 15.51 -1.52
C MET A 65 -18.15 16.18 -2.75
N GLY A 66 -19.07 15.53 -3.45
CA GLY A 66 -19.68 16.03 -4.69
C GLY A 66 -18.79 15.87 -5.93
N GLN A 67 -17.78 15.00 -5.87
CA GLN A 67 -16.95 14.64 -7.02
C GLN A 67 -17.67 13.67 -7.96
N ILE A 68 -18.55 12.84 -7.38
CA ILE A 68 -19.45 11.94 -8.11
C ILE A 68 -20.88 12.28 -7.70
N GLU A 69 -21.78 12.39 -8.68
CA GLU A 69 -23.15 12.86 -8.45
C GLU A 69 -23.94 11.94 -7.51
N ASN A 70 -23.87 10.62 -7.75
CA ASN A 70 -24.67 9.62 -7.06
C ASN A 70 -24.10 8.22 -7.28
N LYS A 71 -24.78 7.22 -6.70
CA LYS A 71 -24.39 5.81 -6.78
C LYS A 71 -24.52 5.27 -8.20
N GLU A 72 -25.54 5.68 -8.96
CA GLU A 72 -25.77 5.25 -10.33
C GLU A 72 -24.61 5.69 -11.24
N ARG A 73 -24.13 6.93 -11.07
CA ARG A 73 -22.96 7.44 -11.79
C ARG A 73 -21.70 6.68 -11.40
N LEU A 74 -21.51 6.35 -10.12
CA LEU A 74 -20.40 5.53 -9.67
C LEU A 74 -20.41 4.14 -10.34
N GLU A 75 -21.56 3.46 -10.34
CA GLU A 75 -21.70 2.16 -11.00
C GLU A 75 -21.43 2.24 -12.50
N ALA A 76 -21.87 3.31 -13.17
CA ALA A 76 -21.57 3.54 -14.58
C ALA A 76 -20.06 3.71 -14.84
N ILE A 77 -19.34 4.43 -13.96
CA ILE A 77 -17.88 4.59 -14.05
C ILE A 77 -17.19 3.23 -13.86
N LEU A 78 -17.58 2.45 -12.85
CA LEU A 78 -16.99 1.15 -12.57
C LEU A 78 -17.28 0.13 -13.68
N ASN A 79 -18.50 0.09 -14.21
CA ASN A 79 -18.83 -0.76 -15.35
C ASN A 79 -18.01 -0.39 -16.58
N ARG A 80 -17.81 0.91 -16.85
CA ARG A 80 -16.96 1.37 -17.96
C ARG A 80 -15.51 0.88 -17.81
N ILE A 81 -14.96 0.89 -16.59
CA ILE A 81 -13.62 0.33 -16.30
C ILE A 81 -13.61 -1.19 -16.54
N ILE A 82 -14.59 -1.92 -15.99
CA ILE A 82 -14.70 -3.38 -16.10
C ILE A 82 -14.82 -3.82 -17.55
N GLU A 83 -15.69 -3.18 -18.33
CA GLU A 83 -15.89 -3.49 -19.75
C GLU A 83 -14.63 -3.23 -20.57
N THR A 84 -13.94 -2.13 -20.30
CA THR A 84 -12.69 -1.78 -21.00
C THR A 84 -11.58 -2.78 -20.66
N ALA A 85 -11.39 -3.09 -19.38
CA ALA A 85 -10.41 -4.06 -18.93
C ALA A 85 -10.69 -5.46 -19.51
N THR A 86 -11.96 -5.88 -19.52
CA THR A 86 -12.38 -7.16 -20.12
C THR A 86 -12.06 -7.20 -21.61
N ARG A 87 -12.38 -6.14 -22.36
CA ARG A 87 -12.09 -6.05 -23.80
C ARG A 87 -10.60 -6.08 -24.11
N LEU A 88 -9.78 -5.48 -23.25
CA LEU A 88 -8.32 -5.47 -23.37
C LEU A 88 -7.65 -6.72 -22.75
N ASN A 89 -8.44 -7.71 -22.31
CA ASN A 89 -7.98 -8.94 -21.64
C ASN A 89 -7.08 -8.67 -20.41
N LYS A 90 -7.32 -7.56 -19.71
CA LYS A 90 -6.64 -7.25 -18.45
C LYS A 90 -7.33 -7.98 -17.30
N PRO A 91 -6.60 -8.74 -16.45
CA PRO A 91 -7.15 -9.31 -15.23
C PRO A 91 -7.77 -8.22 -14.34
N ILE A 92 -8.96 -8.49 -13.81
CA ILE A 92 -9.64 -7.60 -12.86
C ILE A 92 -9.66 -8.30 -11.51
N ILE A 93 -9.16 -7.63 -10.48
CA ILE A 93 -9.16 -8.14 -9.10
C ILE A 93 -9.93 -7.20 -8.18
N ALA A 94 -10.68 -7.78 -7.26
CA ALA A 94 -11.32 -7.07 -6.18
C ALA A 94 -10.32 -6.89 -5.02
N VAL A 95 -10.07 -5.65 -4.59
CA VAL A 95 -9.12 -5.34 -3.53
C VAL A 95 -9.81 -4.73 -2.32
N GLY A 96 -9.37 -5.16 -1.12
CA GLY A 96 -9.97 -4.75 0.15
C GLY A 96 -9.46 -3.43 0.71
N ASN A 97 -8.42 -2.82 0.11
CA ASN A 97 -7.79 -1.55 0.53
C ASN A 97 -7.69 -1.39 2.06
N ALA A 98 -7.30 -2.47 2.75
CA ALA A 98 -7.38 -2.56 4.20
C ALA A 98 -6.37 -1.61 4.86
N HIS A 99 -6.80 -0.88 5.89
CA HIS A 99 -5.90 -0.07 6.72
C HIS A 99 -5.94 -0.46 8.20
N TYR A 100 -6.75 -1.45 8.55
CA TYR A 100 -6.86 -2.04 9.86
C TYR A 100 -7.37 -3.47 9.74
N ASN A 101 -7.18 -4.31 10.76
CA ASN A 101 -7.47 -5.73 10.67
C ASN A 101 -8.91 -6.04 11.03
N HIS A 102 -9.42 -5.45 12.12
CA HIS A 102 -10.75 -5.77 12.66
C HIS A 102 -11.70 -4.58 12.62
N PRO A 103 -13.02 -4.77 12.39
CA PRO A 103 -13.99 -3.67 12.34
C PRO A 103 -13.93 -2.71 13.55
N LYS A 104 -13.69 -3.23 14.75
CA LYS A 104 -13.57 -2.44 15.99
C LYS A 104 -12.42 -1.42 15.98
N GLU A 105 -11.41 -1.61 15.14
CA GLU A 105 -10.24 -0.73 15.03
C GLU A 105 -10.53 0.52 14.19
N LYS A 106 -11.72 0.60 13.57
CA LYS A 106 -12.19 1.78 12.84
C LYS A 106 -12.04 3.06 13.66
N VAL A 107 -12.35 3.02 14.95
CA VAL A 107 -12.24 4.18 15.84
C VAL A 107 -10.84 4.80 15.85
N ILE A 108 -9.80 3.97 15.75
CA ILE A 108 -8.40 4.43 15.69
C ILE A 108 -8.16 5.18 14.38
N ARG A 109 -8.68 4.62 13.27
CA ARG A 109 -8.58 5.27 11.96
C ARG A 109 -9.35 6.57 11.91
N ASP A 110 -10.55 6.63 12.47
CA ASP A 110 -11.36 7.85 12.50
C ASP A 110 -10.63 8.96 13.27
N VAL A 111 -10.01 8.66 14.41
CA VAL A 111 -9.16 9.62 15.14
C VAL A 111 -7.97 10.06 14.27
N TYR A 112 -7.33 9.13 13.55
CA TYR A 112 -6.22 9.44 12.67
C TYR A 112 -6.61 10.38 11.52
N ILE A 113 -7.77 10.16 10.88
CA ILE A 113 -8.30 11.04 9.82
C ILE A 113 -8.50 12.48 10.33
N HIS A 114 -8.93 12.64 11.58
CA HIS A 114 -9.22 13.95 12.19
C HIS A 114 -7.98 14.65 12.75
N SER A 115 -6.92 13.90 13.02
CA SER A 115 -5.66 14.40 13.57
C SER A 115 -4.89 15.24 12.56
N GLN A 116 -4.06 16.17 13.06
CA GLN A 116 -3.10 16.88 12.21
C GLN A 116 -1.85 16.02 12.05
N GLY A 117 -1.45 15.78 10.80
CA GLY A 117 -0.18 15.16 10.48
C GLY A 117 1.01 16.10 10.71
N ILE A 118 2.20 15.54 10.58
CA ILE A 118 3.47 16.30 10.66
C ILE A 118 3.44 17.43 9.61
N GLY A 119 3.82 18.63 10.03
CA GLY A 119 3.81 19.82 9.16
C GLY A 119 2.42 20.42 8.89
N GLY A 120 1.40 20.09 9.69
CA GLY A 120 0.04 20.62 9.55
C GLY A 120 -0.79 19.95 8.45
N SER A 121 -0.22 18.90 7.85
CA SER A 121 -0.82 18.04 6.83
C SER A 121 -2.15 17.46 7.29
N ARG A 122 -3.16 17.42 6.41
CA ARG A 122 -4.46 16.80 6.68
C ARG A 122 -4.60 15.51 5.89
N HIS A 123 -5.30 14.55 6.46
CA HIS A 123 -5.63 13.30 5.78
C HIS A 123 -6.52 13.57 4.56
N PRO A 124 -6.43 12.83 3.44
CA PRO A 124 -7.27 13.05 2.25
C PRO A 124 -8.79 12.97 2.51
N LEU A 125 -9.20 12.18 3.50
CA LEU A 125 -10.60 12.08 3.96
C LEU A 125 -10.99 13.16 4.99
N PHE A 126 -10.09 14.09 5.33
CA PHE A 126 -10.41 15.17 6.25
C PHE A 126 -11.28 16.22 5.56
N MET A 127 -12.48 16.45 6.09
CA MET A 127 -13.41 17.44 5.59
C MET A 127 -13.13 18.81 6.22
N PHE A 128 -12.75 19.80 5.40
CA PHE A 128 -12.51 21.17 5.88
C PHE A 128 -13.79 21.89 6.28
N ASN A 129 -14.91 21.61 5.61
CA ASN A 129 -16.21 22.13 6.02
C ASN A 129 -16.68 21.40 7.28
N GLU A 130 -16.88 22.14 8.36
CA GLU A 130 -17.22 21.58 9.67
C GLU A 130 -18.53 20.80 9.66
N GLN A 131 -19.59 21.34 9.04
CA GLN A 131 -20.88 20.66 8.96
C GLN A 131 -20.77 19.33 8.20
N LYS A 132 -20.04 19.31 7.08
CA LYS A 132 -19.75 18.08 6.33
C LYS A 132 -18.94 17.09 7.17
N ARG A 133 -17.95 17.57 7.91
CA ARG A 133 -17.11 16.72 8.77
C ARG A 133 -17.91 16.02 9.86
N MET A 134 -18.82 16.73 10.53
CA MET A 134 -19.65 16.15 11.60
C MET A 134 -20.63 15.07 11.11
N ASN A 135 -20.97 15.07 9.83
CA ASN A 135 -21.91 14.13 9.23
C ASN A 135 -21.23 13.11 8.30
N PHE A 136 -19.90 13.18 8.17
CA PHE A 136 -19.14 12.28 7.32
C PHE A 136 -18.80 11.00 8.07
N VAL A 137 -19.06 9.86 7.42
CA VAL A 137 -18.63 8.55 7.90
C VAL A 137 -17.59 8.01 6.93
N ALA A 138 -16.37 7.77 7.42
CA ALA A 138 -15.33 7.16 6.60
C ALA A 138 -15.69 5.70 6.25
N PRO A 139 -15.24 5.15 5.11
CA PRO A 139 -15.55 3.77 4.72
C PRO A 139 -14.98 2.71 5.69
N ASP A 140 -15.61 1.53 5.70
CA ASP A 140 -15.20 0.39 6.53
C ASP A 140 -14.13 -0.45 5.84
N MET A 141 -12.88 -0.03 6.01
CA MET A 141 -11.68 -0.59 5.38
C MET A 141 -10.91 -1.53 6.33
N HIS A 142 -11.62 -2.45 6.99
CA HIS A 142 -11.00 -3.59 7.68
C HIS A 142 -10.55 -4.66 6.68
N PHE A 143 -9.75 -5.60 7.15
CA PHE A 143 -9.42 -6.80 6.37
C PHE A 143 -10.66 -7.69 6.25
N LYS A 144 -11.38 -7.54 5.12
CA LYS A 144 -12.62 -8.26 4.85
C LYS A 144 -12.36 -9.74 4.59
N SER A 145 -13.25 -10.59 5.09
CA SER A 145 -13.29 -12.00 4.70
C SER A 145 -13.71 -12.16 3.24
N THR A 146 -13.50 -13.36 2.67
CA THR A 146 -13.97 -13.69 1.32
C THR A 146 -15.48 -13.52 1.19
N ASP A 147 -16.25 -13.91 2.20
CA ASP A 147 -17.72 -13.77 2.20
C ASP A 147 -18.15 -12.30 2.22
N GLU A 148 -17.49 -11.47 3.03
CA GLU A 148 -17.73 -10.02 3.07
C GLU A 148 -17.39 -9.38 1.72
N MET A 149 -16.31 -9.82 1.07
CA MET A 149 -15.94 -9.36 -0.27
C MET A 149 -16.98 -9.81 -1.31
N LEU A 150 -17.39 -11.08 -1.34
CA LEU A 150 -18.42 -11.56 -2.26
C LEU A 150 -19.73 -10.78 -2.10
N ALA A 151 -20.16 -10.51 -0.86
CA ALA A 151 -21.32 -9.69 -0.58
C ALA A 151 -21.16 -8.24 -1.09
N ALA A 152 -19.97 -7.64 -0.92
CA ALA A 152 -19.69 -6.29 -1.40
C ALA A 152 -19.70 -6.17 -2.95
N PHE A 153 -19.44 -7.26 -3.66
CA PHE A 153 -19.44 -7.31 -5.12
C PHE A 153 -20.68 -7.99 -5.74
N ALA A 154 -21.69 -8.33 -4.93
CA ALA A 154 -22.91 -9.00 -5.39
C ALA A 154 -23.68 -8.22 -6.49
N TRP A 155 -23.50 -6.89 -6.55
CA TRP A 155 -24.10 -6.03 -7.58
C TRP A 155 -23.61 -6.34 -9.01
N LEU A 156 -22.49 -7.05 -9.17
CA LEU A 156 -21.97 -7.50 -10.46
C LEU A 156 -22.55 -8.84 -10.92
N GLY A 157 -23.28 -9.53 -10.05
CA GLY A 157 -23.74 -10.92 -10.23
C GLY A 157 -22.69 -11.95 -9.81
N ASP A 158 -23.17 -13.14 -9.41
CA ASP A 158 -22.38 -14.18 -8.74
C ASP A 158 -21.10 -14.59 -9.48
N GLN A 159 -21.20 -14.76 -10.80
CA GLN A 159 -20.05 -15.20 -11.60
C GLN A 159 -18.92 -14.16 -11.62
N LYS A 160 -19.25 -12.89 -11.88
CA LYS A 160 -18.25 -11.81 -11.89
C LYS A 160 -17.69 -11.58 -10.48
N ALA A 161 -18.54 -11.62 -9.46
CA ALA A 161 -18.12 -11.49 -8.07
C ALA A 161 -17.11 -12.60 -7.71
N TYR A 162 -17.42 -13.86 -8.03
CA TYR A 162 -16.50 -14.99 -7.82
C TYR A 162 -15.18 -14.82 -8.59
N ASP A 163 -15.27 -14.45 -9.87
CA ASP A 163 -14.09 -14.29 -10.72
C ASP A 163 -13.16 -13.18 -10.17
N PHE A 164 -13.72 -12.05 -9.75
CA PHE A 164 -12.92 -10.90 -9.30
C PHE A 164 -12.44 -11.02 -7.85
N VAL A 165 -13.21 -11.66 -6.96
CA VAL A 165 -12.87 -11.81 -5.54
C VAL A 165 -11.97 -13.02 -5.27
N ILE A 166 -12.09 -14.09 -6.04
CA ILE A 166 -11.41 -15.36 -5.75
C ILE A 166 -10.49 -15.75 -6.91
N LYS A 167 -11.07 -16.04 -8.07
CA LYS A 167 -10.35 -16.71 -9.17
C LYS A 167 -9.18 -15.88 -9.70
N ASN A 168 -9.41 -14.61 -10.02
CA ASN A 168 -8.39 -13.74 -10.60
C ASN A 168 -7.28 -13.39 -9.59
N PRO A 169 -7.58 -13.05 -8.32
CA PRO A 169 -6.53 -12.88 -7.30
C PRO A 169 -5.67 -14.12 -7.09
N VAL A 170 -6.27 -15.32 -7.03
CA VAL A 170 -5.53 -16.58 -6.88
C VAL A 170 -4.61 -16.80 -8.09
N LYS A 171 -5.14 -16.63 -9.31
CA LYS A 171 -4.34 -16.75 -10.53
C LYS A 171 -3.19 -15.75 -10.61
N LEU A 172 -3.40 -14.52 -10.13
CA LEU A 172 -2.34 -13.51 -10.08
C LEU A 172 -1.27 -13.91 -9.06
N LEU A 173 -1.67 -14.41 -7.89
CA LEU A 173 -0.75 -14.90 -6.87
C LEU A 173 0.11 -16.06 -7.36
N GLU A 174 -0.46 -16.98 -8.14
CA GLU A 174 0.27 -18.10 -8.77
C GLU A 174 1.37 -17.64 -9.74
N SER A 175 1.32 -16.40 -10.23
CA SER A 175 2.37 -15.81 -11.09
C SER A 175 3.51 -15.13 -10.31
N ILE A 176 3.42 -15.07 -8.98
CA ILE A 176 4.38 -14.39 -8.12
C ILE A 176 5.28 -15.43 -7.45
N ASP A 177 6.60 -15.29 -7.65
CA ASP A 177 7.60 -16.12 -6.98
C ASP A 177 7.71 -15.80 -5.49
N ASP A 178 8.26 -16.74 -4.71
CA ASP A 178 8.60 -16.48 -3.31
C ASP A 178 9.81 -15.52 -3.23
N VAL A 179 9.62 -14.36 -2.60
CA VAL A 179 10.63 -13.30 -2.51
C VAL A 179 10.90 -12.94 -1.06
N ALA A 180 12.15 -13.11 -0.64
CA ALA A 180 12.62 -12.63 0.67
C ALA A 180 12.98 -11.13 0.60
N PRO A 181 12.35 -10.25 1.41
CA PRO A 181 12.60 -8.81 1.38
C PRO A 181 13.99 -8.42 1.90
N LYS A 182 14.64 -9.34 2.62
CA LYS A 182 15.99 -9.19 3.17
C LYS A 182 16.79 -10.44 2.86
N LYS A 183 18.06 -10.24 2.47
CA LYS A 183 19.05 -11.31 2.42
C LYS A 183 19.31 -11.83 3.84
N GLY A 184 19.23 -13.15 4.04
CA GLY A 184 19.38 -13.79 5.36
C GLY A 184 20.77 -13.68 5.98
N GLU A 185 21.75 -13.15 5.26
CA GLU A 185 23.15 -13.08 5.67
C GLU A 185 23.52 -11.74 6.30
N SER A 186 24.47 -11.78 7.24
CA SER A 186 25.11 -10.59 7.80
C SER A 186 26.18 -10.08 6.83
N PHE A 187 26.06 -8.83 6.39
CA PHE A 187 27.07 -8.15 5.58
C PHE A 187 27.97 -7.34 6.51
N THR A 188 28.86 -8.02 7.24
CA THR A 188 29.86 -7.32 8.07
C THR A 188 30.89 -6.66 7.15
N PRO A 189 31.13 -5.34 7.27
CA PRO A 189 32.16 -4.68 6.49
C PRO A 189 33.51 -5.31 6.82
N LYS A 190 34.27 -5.66 5.78
CA LYS A 190 35.65 -6.12 5.93
C LYS A 190 36.56 -4.92 5.74
N LEU A 191 37.33 -4.59 6.76
CA LEU A 191 38.40 -3.61 6.68
C LEU A 191 39.71 -4.37 6.93
N ASP A 192 40.68 -4.22 6.02
CA ASP A 192 41.94 -4.92 6.15
C ASP A 192 42.60 -4.60 7.49
N ASN A 193 43.05 -5.65 8.18
CA ASN A 193 43.74 -5.56 9.47
C ASN A 193 42.90 -4.95 10.62
N SER A 194 41.56 -4.86 10.49
CA SER A 194 40.69 -4.27 11.52
C SER A 194 40.80 -4.94 12.88
N ASP A 195 40.96 -6.27 12.90
CA ASP A 195 40.99 -7.04 14.15
C ASP A 195 42.24 -6.69 14.96
N LYS A 196 43.40 -6.59 14.29
CA LYS A 196 44.66 -6.19 14.92
C LYS A 196 44.65 -4.72 15.32
N LEU A 197 44.17 -3.85 14.44
CA LEU A 197 44.09 -2.42 14.76
C LEU A 197 43.20 -2.17 15.98
N LEU A 198 42.08 -2.88 16.08
CA LEU A 198 41.20 -2.80 17.23
C LEU A 198 41.90 -3.29 18.49
N GLU A 199 42.58 -4.43 18.43
CA GLU A 199 43.38 -4.96 19.54
C GLU A 199 44.44 -3.97 19.99
N ASP A 200 45.23 -3.43 19.06
CA ASP A 200 46.29 -2.46 19.30
C ASP A 200 45.72 -1.19 19.98
N ILE A 201 44.63 -0.61 19.46
CA ILE A 201 43.98 0.56 20.05
C ILE A 201 43.45 0.28 21.45
N VAL A 202 42.88 -0.90 21.68
CA VAL A 202 42.35 -1.30 23.00
C VAL A 202 43.49 -1.40 24.00
N TYR A 203 44.58 -2.09 23.66
CA TYR A 203 45.72 -2.26 24.56
C TYR A 203 46.50 -0.97 24.76
N GLU A 204 46.72 -0.16 23.72
CA GLU A 204 47.36 1.17 23.84
C GLU A 204 46.58 2.05 24.82
N ASN A 205 45.25 2.11 24.70
CA ASN A 205 44.43 2.88 25.64
C ASN A 205 44.44 2.29 27.05
N ALA A 206 44.41 0.96 27.18
CA ALA A 206 44.49 0.31 28.49
C ALA A 206 45.80 0.65 29.20
N HIS A 207 46.94 0.56 28.51
CA HIS A 207 48.24 0.90 29.07
C HIS A 207 48.35 2.40 29.41
N ARG A 208 47.76 3.27 28.59
CA ARG A 208 47.72 4.72 28.87
C ARG A 208 46.92 5.06 30.14
N ILE A 209 45.84 4.35 30.42
CA ILE A 209 44.95 4.63 31.56
C ILE A 209 45.44 3.94 32.85
N TYR A 210 45.89 2.68 32.75
CA TYR A 210 46.19 1.85 33.92
C TYR A 210 47.69 1.59 34.13
N GLY A 211 48.55 2.06 33.20
CA GLY A 211 49.98 1.81 33.20
C GLY A 211 50.38 0.51 32.49
N GLU A 212 51.69 0.31 32.36
CA GLU A 212 52.31 -0.86 31.71
C GLU A 212 51.79 -2.20 32.28
N GLN A 213 51.66 -2.29 33.60
CA GLN A 213 51.13 -3.47 34.27
C GLN A 213 49.60 -3.36 34.38
N LEU A 214 48.90 -3.88 33.37
CA LEU A 214 47.45 -3.89 33.37
C LEU A 214 46.91 -4.66 34.60
N PRO A 215 45.87 -4.14 35.28
CA PRO A 215 45.26 -4.83 36.42
C PRO A 215 44.79 -6.23 36.02
N ARG A 216 45.02 -7.24 36.86
CA ARG A 216 44.47 -8.57 36.64
C ARG A 216 42.94 -8.47 36.52
N SER A 217 42.40 -8.96 35.42
CA SER A 217 40.96 -9.09 35.23
C SER A 217 40.37 -9.83 36.44
N ARG A 218 39.46 -9.20 37.20
CA ARG A 218 38.48 -9.99 37.94
C ARG A 218 37.68 -10.72 36.86
N LYS A 219 37.79 -12.05 36.79
CA LYS A 219 36.89 -12.85 35.95
C LYS A 219 35.47 -12.42 36.33
N PHE A 220 34.77 -11.73 35.44
CA PHE A 220 33.33 -11.63 35.53
C PHE A 220 32.82 -13.03 35.23
N THR A 221 32.70 -13.84 36.28
CA THR A 221 31.90 -15.05 36.22
C THR A 221 30.48 -14.58 36.01
N TYR A 222 29.99 -14.65 34.78
CA TYR A 222 28.56 -14.66 34.54
C TYR A 222 28.01 -15.83 35.36
N ARG A 223 27.21 -15.52 36.39
CA ARG A 223 26.33 -16.52 36.99
C ARG A 223 25.28 -16.82 35.94
N THR A 224 25.48 -17.91 35.21
CA THR A 224 24.39 -18.66 34.58
C THR A 224 23.51 -19.27 35.66
#